data_AF-A0AAP0JA07-F1
#
_entry.id   AF-A0AAP0JA07-F1
#
_cell.length_a   1.000
_cell.length_b   1.000
_cell.length_c   1.000
_cell.angle_alpha   90.00
_cell.angle_beta   90.00
_cell.angle_gamma   90.00
#
_symmetry.space_group_name_H-M   'P 1'
#
loop_
_entity.id
_entity.type
_entity.pdbx_description
1 polymer ?
#
loop_
_entity_poly.entity_id
_entity_poly.type
_entity_poly.pdbx_seq_one_letter_code
_entity_poly.pdbx_strand_id
1 'polypeptide(L)'
;MDYPGRIATGRYSNGFNTADSLVKKFGLTNSPPPFLAIANKSSLIVEGVNFASGGSGLLDSTGAGRGVVPLSQQVQQFKVVRTNLNDLLGAAKADNLVKKSFVFFSVGGNDLFNQFSLTSNVTSQEFITKLIDAYEDHLKVLYSLGARKFAISSIPQLGCIPLIRAANAAGACSDELNNGAQYFYSAIGPMLQSLKSNLAQMNYALANSYKLSAVFSNPASGTPIGDASC
;
A
#
# COMPACT_ATOMS: atom_id res chain seq x y z
N MET A 1 -1.80 12.35 -14.14
CA MET A 1 -1.94 12.38 -15.62
C MET A 1 -3.43 12.27 -15.92
N ASP A 2 -3.96 13.14 -16.77
CA ASP A 2 -5.39 13.25 -17.00
C ASP A 2 -5.78 12.50 -18.28
N TYR A 3 -6.77 11.60 -18.16
CA TYR A 3 -7.58 11.24 -19.33
C TYR A 3 -8.14 12.52 -19.94
N PRO A 4 -8.19 12.67 -21.28
CA PRO A 4 -8.81 13.84 -21.92
C PRO A 4 -10.20 14.10 -21.34
N GLY A 5 -10.39 15.29 -20.74
CA GLY A 5 -11.65 15.69 -20.10
C GLY A 5 -11.83 15.28 -18.62
N ARG A 6 -10.80 14.76 -17.94
CA ARG A 6 -10.80 14.50 -16.48
C ARG A 6 -9.94 15.50 -15.73
N ILE A 7 -10.30 15.77 -14.47
CA ILE A 7 -9.57 16.66 -13.56
C ILE A 7 -8.57 15.83 -12.74
N ALA A 8 -7.32 16.26 -12.69
CA ALA A 8 -6.28 15.64 -11.89
C ALA A 8 -6.68 15.58 -10.41
N THR A 9 -6.62 14.39 -9.82
CA THR A 9 -6.96 14.16 -8.41
C THR A 9 -5.74 14.05 -7.49
N GLY A 10 -4.53 14.23 -8.03
CA GLY A 10 -3.27 14.00 -7.31
C GLY A 10 -2.87 12.52 -7.16
N ARG A 11 -3.62 11.59 -7.78
CA ARG A 11 -3.26 10.16 -7.82
C ARG A 11 -2.10 9.91 -8.78
N TYR A 12 -1.17 9.04 -8.38
CA TYR A 12 -0.04 8.55 -9.19
C TYR A 12 -0.48 7.53 -10.25
N SER A 13 -1.47 7.89 -11.07
CA SER A 13 -1.93 7.08 -12.20
C SER A 13 -2.58 8.01 -13.23
N ASN A 14 -2.79 7.50 -14.44
CA ASN A 14 -3.68 8.14 -15.41
C ASN A 14 -5.15 7.76 -15.17
N GLY A 15 -5.45 6.82 -14.27
CA GLY A 15 -6.81 6.38 -13.98
C GLY A 15 -7.06 5.91 -12.54
N PHE A 16 -8.03 5.00 -12.40
CA PHE A 16 -8.31 4.33 -11.13
C PHE A 16 -7.13 3.43 -10.75
N ASN A 17 -6.58 3.64 -9.55
CA ASN A 17 -5.54 2.76 -9.01
C ASN A 17 -6.16 1.47 -8.44
N THR A 18 -5.33 0.58 -7.90
CA THR A 18 -5.79 -0.69 -7.31
C THR A 18 -6.82 -0.47 -6.20
N ALA A 19 -6.63 0.54 -5.34
CA ALA A 19 -7.57 0.86 -4.27
C ALA A 19 -8.93 1.29 -4.84
N ASP A 20 -8.95 2.09 -5.90
CA ASP A 20 -10.17 2.53 -6.57
C ASP A 20 -10.93 1.38 -7.24
N SER A 21 -10.18 0.46 -7.84
CA SER A 21 -10.75 -0.74 -8.46
C SER A 21 -11.36 -1.67 -7.42
N LEU A 22 -10.74 -1.78 -6.23
CA LEU A 22 -11.30 -2.53 -5.10
C LEU A 22 -12.59 -1.89 -4.59
N VAL A 23 -12.60 -0.57 -4.38
CA VAL A 23 -13.77 0.20 -3.94
C VAL A 23 -14.98 -0.09 -4.83
N LYS A 24 -14.80 -0.05 -6.16
CA LYS A 24 -15.88 -0.38 -7.12
C LYS A 24 -16.38 -1.80 -6.98
N LYS A 25 -15.49 -2.78 -6.81
CA LYS A 25 -15.87 -4.19 -6.60
C LYS A 25 -16.64 -4.40 -5.31
N PHE A 26 -16.42 -3.55 -4.30
CA PHE A 26 -17.19 -3.53 -3.05
C PHE A 26 -18.51 -2.77 -3.15
N GLY A 27 -18.90 -2.29 -4.33
CA GLY A 27 -20.15 -1.57 -4.54
C GLY A 27 -20.15 -0.13 -4.01
N LEU A 28 -18.98 0.39 -3.62
CA LEU A 28 -18.84 1.79 -3.23
C LEU A 28 -18.76 2.66 -4.49
N THR A 29 -19.50 3.76 -4.48
CA THR A 29 -19.61 4.69 -5.61
C THR A 29 -18.36 5.55 -5.80
N ASN A 30 -17.67 5.88 -4.71
CA ASN A 30 -16.51 6.77 -4.72
C ASN A 30 -15.35 6.18 -3.92
N SER A 31 -14.14 6.44 -4.39
CA SER A 31 -12.93 6.15 -3.63
C SER A 31 -12.87 7.00 -2.36
N PRO A 32 -12.33 6.46 -1.26
CA PRO A 32 -12.14 7.22 -0.05
C PRO A 32 -11.37 8.52 -0.29
N PRO A 33 -11.85 9.66 0.24
CA PRO A 33 -11.13 10.93 0.14
C PRO A 33 -9.80 10.88 0.90
N PRO A 34 -8.79 11.66 0.47
CA PRO A 34 -7.51 11.73 1.18
C PRO A 34 -7.69 12.41 2.54
N PHE A 35 -7.08 11.85 3.58
CA PHE A 35 -7.19 12.32 4.96
C PHE A 35 -6.94 13.83 5.08
N LEU A 36 -5.86 14.32 4.46
CA LEU A 36 -5.47 15.74 4.52
C LEU A 36 -6.52 16.70 3.92
N ALA A 37 -7.40 16.23 3.03
CA ALA A 37 -8.48 17.05 2.47
C ALA A 37 -9.76 17.07 3.33
N ILE A 38 -9.90 16.08 4.25
CA ILE A 38 -11.12 15.89 5.04
C ILE A 38 -10.89 15.87 6.55
N ALA A 39 -9.68 16.15 7.03
CA ALA A 39 -9.33 16.12 8.44
C ALA A 39 -10.29 16.95 9.33
N ASN A 40 -10.86 18.03 8.79
CA ASN A 40 -11.82 18.91 9.47
C ASN A 40 -13.30 18.64 9.11
N LYS A 41 -13.59 17.59 8.34
CA LYS A 41 -14.94 17.27 7.83
C LYS A 41 -15.40 15.92 8.37
N SER A 42 -16.04 15.94 9.54
CA SER A 42 -16.38 14.74 10.31
C SER A 42 -17.37 13.79 9.62
N SER A 43 -18.27 14.26 8.76
CA SER A 43 -19.27 13.38 8.14
C SER A 43 -18.71 12.46 7.06
N LEU A 44 -17.60 12.82 6.40
CA LEU A 44 -17.05 12.03 5.28
C LEU A 44 -16.21 10.84 5.74
N ILE A 45 -15.73 10.83 6.98
CA ILE A 45 -14.86 9.77 7.50
C ILE A 45 -15.58 8.42 7.63
N VAL A 46 -16.92 8.43 7.73
CA VAL A 46 -17.73 7.20 7.88
C VAL A 46 -17.83 6.40 6.59
N GLU A 47 -17.57 7.04 5.44
CA GLU A 47 -17.59 6.42 4.11
C GLU A 47 -16.22 5.84 3.72
N GLY A 48 -15.18 6.12 4.50
CA GLY A 48 -13.81 5.67 4.30
C GLY A 48 -12.82 6.82 4.22
N VAL A 49 -11.54 6.52 4.44
CA VAL A 49 -10.44 7.50 4.36
C VAL A 49 -9.23 6.90 3.67
N ASN A 50 -8.59 7.68 2.79
CA ASN A 50 -7.31 7.32 2.17
C ASN A 50 -6.16 8.05 2.88
N PHE A 51 -5.25 7.28 3.48
CA PHE A 51 -4.08 7.79 4.18
C PHE A 51 -2.80 7.77 3.32
N ALA A 52 -2.84 7.17 2.14
CA ALA A 52 -1.65 6.89 1.35
C ALA A 52 -0.96 8.17 0.88
N SER A 53 0.36 8.21 1.05
CA SER A 53 1.24 9.22 0.47
C SER A 53 2.17 8.59 -0.56
N GLY A 54 2.24 9.18 -1.75
CA GLY A 54 3.24 8.81 -2.74
C GLY A 54 4.65 8.95 -2.17
N GLY A 55 5.55 8.04 -2.55
CA GLY A 55 6.92 7.98 -2.03
C GLY A 55 7.08 7.37 -0.63
N SER A 56 5.99 7.10 0.10
CA SER A 56 6.06 6.47 1.42
C SER A 56 6.49 5.02 1.32
N GLY A 57 7.30 4.60 2.30
CA GLY A 57 7.63 3.21 2.58
C GLY A 57 7.12 2.74 3.93
N LEU A 58 7.55 1.53 4.30
CA LEU A 58 7.40 0.94 5.63
C LEU A 58 8.27 1.66 6.66
N LEU A 59 9.44 2.13 6.24
CA LEU A 59 10.39 2.86 7.06
C LEU A 59 10.17 4.37 6.93
N ASP A 60 10.26 5.10 8.04
CA ASP A 60 10.14 6.55 8.06
C ASP A 60 11.27 7.27 7.30
N SER A 61 12.41 6.60 7.13
CA SER A 61 13.51 7.06 6.28
C SER A 61 13.18 7.06 4.79
N THR A 62 12.20 6.25 4.36
CA THR A 62 11.85 6.10 2.94
C THR A 62 11.08 7.32 2.48
N GLY A 63 11.65 8.06 1.52
CA GLY A 63 11.08 9.31 1.02
C GLY A 63 11.30 10.52 1.95
N ALA A 64 12.13 10.36 2.99
CA ALA A 64 12.47 11.45 3.91
C ALA A 64 13.04 12.66 3.14
N GLY A 65 12.63 13.86 3.57
CA GLY A 65 13.02 15.13 2.92
C GLY A 65 12.27 15.46 1.63
N ARG A 66 11.32 14.62 1.17
CA ARG A 66 10.56 14.83 -0.08
C ARG A 66 9.09 15.22 0.15
N GLY A 67 8.74 15.68 1.36
CA GLY A 67 7.36 16.04 1.71
C GLY A 67 6.40 14.84 1.81
N VAL A 68 6.95 13.64 1.97
CA VAL A 68 6.18 12.39 2.11
C VAL A 68 5.59 12.29 3.52
N VAL A 69 4.35 11.82 3.64
CA VAL A 69 3.80 11.37 4.93
C VAL A 69 4.22 9.92 5.16
N PRO A 70 5.15 9.63 6.09
CA PRO A 70 5.60 8.27 6.35
C PRO A 70 4.47 7.39 6.92
N LEU A 71 4.59 6.08 6.77
CA LEU A 71 3.54 5.14 7.19
C LEU A 71 3.23 5.25 8.70
N SER A 72 4.24 5.52 9.54
CA SER A 72 4.02 5.78 10.97
C SER A 72 3.02 6.92 11.21
N GLN A 73 3.14 8.02 10.45
CA GLN A 73 2.21 9.13 10.51
C GLN A 73 0.85 8.79 9.90
N GLN A 74 0.80 8.01 8.81
CA GLN A 74 -0.47 7.52 8.25
C GLN A 74 -1.25 6.66 9.27
N VAL A 75 -0.56 5.86 10.07
CA VAL A 75 -1.16 5.11 11.20
C VAL A 75 -1.65 6.06 12.30
N GLN A 76 -0.93 7.14 12.60
CA GLN A 76 -1.44 8.18 13.52
C GLN A 76 -2.68 8.89 12.97
N GLN A 77 -2.75 9.12 11.66
CA GLN A 77 -3.96 9.68 11.02
C GLN A 77 -5.15 8.72 11.18
N PHE A 78 -4.93 7.40 11.07
CA PHE A 78 -5.97 6.41 11.38
C PHE A 78 -6.44 6.53 12.84
N LYS A 79 -5.53 6.74 13.79
CA LYS A 79 -5.90 6.97 15.20
C LYS A 79 -6.76 8.23 15.36
N VAL A 80 -6.45 9.32 14.66
CA VAL A 80 -7.29 10.53 14.65
C VAL A 80 -8.68 10.23 14.10
N VAL A 81 -8.78 9.50 12.99
CA VAL A 81 -10.07 9.07 12.44
C VAL A 81 -10.84 8.19 13.43
N ARG A 82 -10.15 7.28 14.13
CA ARG A 82 -10.77 6.44 15.16
C ARG A 82 -11.37 7.28 16.29
N THR A 83 -10.68 8.32 16.75
CA THR A 83 -11.20 9.27 17.76
C THR A 83 -12.40 10.03 17.22
N ASN A 84 -12.29 10.61 16.03
CA ASN A 84 -13.39 11.38 15.42
C ASN A 84 -14.65 10.51 15.21
N LEU A 85 -14.49 9.23 14.88
CA LEU A 85 -15.59 8.28 14.79
C LEU A 85 -16.25 8.02 16.15
N ASN A 86 -15.49 7.96 17.24
CA ASN A 86 -16.06 7.86 18.60
C ASN A 86 -16.90 9.08 18.93
N ASP A 87 -16.39 10.28 18.66
CA ASP A 87 -17.09 11.52 18.97
C ASP A 87 -18.37 11.67 18.14
N LEU A 88 -18.35 11.23 16.88
CA LEU A 88 -19.48 11.36 15.96
C LEU A 88 -20.56 10.29 16.18
N LEU A 89 -20.17 9.03 16.41
CA LEU A 89 -21.10 7.89 16.40
C LEU A 89 -21.33 7.28 17.78
N GLY A 90 -20.49 7.61 18.76
CA GLY A 90 -20.37 6.90 20.02
C GLY A 90 -19.53 5.62 19.90
N ALA A 91 -18.94 5.19 21.03
CA ALA A 91 -17.95 4.12 21.08
C ALA A 91 -18.40 2.82 20.39
N ALA A 92 -19.58 2.29 20.76
CA ALA A 92 -20.06 1.00 20.24
C ALA A 92 -20.29 1.00 18.72
N LYS A 93 -20.82 2.10 18.16
CA LYS A 93 -21.04 2.21 16.71
C LYS A 93 -19.72 2.38 15.96
N ALA A 94 -18.80 3.18 16.51
CA ALA A 94 -17.48 3.37 15.94
C ALA A 94 -16.66 2.06 15.93
N ASP A 95 -16.68 1.29 17.03
CA ASP A 95 -16.04 -0.02 17.11
C ASP A 95 -16.60 -0.99 16.05
N ASN A 96 -17.93 -1.05 15.93
CA ASN A 96 -18.58 -1.89 14.95
C ASN A 96 -18.22 -1.48 13.50
N LEU A 97 -18.16 -0.18 13.21
CA LEU A 97 -17.76 0.33 11.90
C LEU A 97 -16.32 -0.05 11.55
N VAL A 98 -15.37 0.22 12.46
CA VAL A 98 -13.94 -0.09 12.24
C VAL A 98 -13.71 -1.59 12.12
N LYS A 99 -14.36 -2.39 12.97
CA LYS A 99 -14.30 -3.86 12.91
C LYS A 99 -14.82 -4.43 11.58
N LYS A 100 -15.86 -3.82 11.00
CA LYS A 100 -16.44 -4.26 9.73
C LYS A 100 -15.67 -3.78 8.50
N SER A 101 -14.94 -2.68 8.63
CA SER A 101 -14.13 -2.07 7.58
C SER A 101 -12.92 -2.92 7.18
N PHE A 102 -12.41 -2.71 5.98
CA PHE A 102 -11.15 -3.29 5.51
C PHE A 102 -10.07 -2.21 5.49
N VAL A 103 -8.88 -2.53 5.98
CA VAL A 103 -7.69 -1.69 5.84
C VAL A 103 -6.86 -2.24 4.70
N PHE A 104 -6.70 -1.44 3.64
CA PHE A 104 -5.93 -1.82 2.46
C PHE A 104 -4.50 -1.29 2.53
N PHE A 105 -3.53 -2.16 2.27
CA PHE A 105 -2.11 -1.83 2.20
C PHE A 105 -1.53 -2.11 0.82
N SER A 106 -0.74 -1.16 0.33
CA SER A 106 0.11 -1.29 -0.86
C SER A 106 1.37 -0.46 -0.59
N VAL A 107 2.34 -1.05 0.10
CA VAL A 107 3.55 -0.39 0.62
C VAL A 107 4.73 -1.36 0.58
N GLY A 108 5.97 -0.85 0.63
CA GLY A 108 7.20 -1.65 0.57
C GLY A 108 8.01 -1.44 -0.70
N GLY A 109 7.35 -1.10 -1.83
CA GLY A 109 8.03 -0.89 -3.11
C GLY A 109 9.04 0.27 -3.09
N ASN A 110 8.67 1.37 -2.44
CA ASN A 110 9.59 2.52 -2.28
C ASN A 110 10.79 2.18 -1.38
N ASP A 111 10.63 1.29 -0.39
CA ASP A 111 11.73 0.87 0.46
C ASP A 111 12.77 0.09 -0.34
N LEU A 112 12.32 -0.88 -1.17
CA LEU A 112 13.22 -1.61 -2.07
C LEU A 112 13.90 -0.66 -3.07
N PHE A 113 13.14 0.26 -3.67
CA PHE A 113 13.70 1.22 -4.64
C PHE A 113 14.75 2.14 -4.00
N ASN A 114 14.48 2.64 -2.78
CA ASN A 114 15.41 3.47 -2.04
C ASN A 114 16.68 2.70 -1.66
N GLN A 115 16.54 1.48 -1.16
CA GLN A 115 17.66 0.61 -0.81
C GLN A 115 18.52 0.25 -2.02
N PHE A 116 17.89 -0.08 -3.15
CA PHE A 116 18.58 -0.36 -4.42
C PHE A 116 19.41 0.83 -4.88
N SER A 117 18.84 2.04 -4.80
CA SER A 117 19.50 3.27 -5.21
C SER A 117 20.70 3.64 -4.32
N LEU A 118 20.68 3.23 -3.04
CA LEU A 118 21.72 3.55 -2.08
C LEU A 118 22.84 2.52 -2.02
N THR A 119 22.50 1.22 -2.06
CA THR A 119 23.47 0.15 -1.76
C THR A 119 23.39 -1.07 -2.68
N SER A 120 22.41 -1.17 -3.59
CA SER A 120 22.19 -2.38 -4.42
C SER A 120 22.24 -3.68 -3.61
N ASN A 121 21.68 -3.68 -2.41
CA ASN A 121 21.59 -4.86 -1.55
C ASN A 121 20.16 -5.03 -1.01
N VAL A 122 19.18 -5.10 -1.92
CA VAL A 122 17.75 -5.20 -1.53
C VAL A 122 17.34 -6.59 -1.04
N THR A 123 18.14 -7.62 -1.33
CA THR A 123 17.88 -9.01 -0.91
C THR A 123 18.54 -9.36 0.41
N SER A 124 19.18 -8.40 1.09
CA SER A 124 19.82 -8.68 2.37
C SER A 124 18.76 -9.12 3.39
N GLN A 125 19.08 -10.19 4.12
CA GLN A 125 18.16 -10.73 5.12
C GLN A 125 17.85 -9.68 6.19
N GLU A 126 18.86 -8.94 6.65
CA GLU A 126 18.71 -7.86 7.62
C GLU A 126 17.70 -6.79 7.15
N PHE A 127 17.80 -6.37 5.89
CA PHE A 127 16.92 -5.35 5.34
C PHE A 127 15.48 -5.87 5.20
N ILE A 128 15.29 -7.07 4.65
CA ILE A 128 13.94 -7.65 4.52
C ILE A 128 13.31 -7.88 5.90
N THR A 129 14.06 -8.42 6.88
CA THR A 129 13.58 -8.57 8.25
C THR A 129 13.16 -7.22 8.83
N LYS A 130 13.98 -6.18 8.69
CA LYS A 130 13.62 -4.82 9.14
C LYS A 130 12.32 -4.30 8.52
N LEU A 131 12.06 -4.58 7.24
CA LEU A 131 10.80 -4.21 6.60
C LEU A 131 9.62 -5.01 7.16
N ILE A 132 9.77 -6.30 7.38
CA ILE A 132 8.72 -7.16 7.93
C ILE A 132 8.38 -6.78 9.38
N ASP A 133 9.39 -6.50 10.21
CA ASP A 133 9.20 -6.06 11.59
C ASP A 133 8.42 -4.73 11.64
N ALA A 134 8.83 -3.75 10.83
CA ALA A 134 8.10 -2.49 10.71
C ALA A 134 6.65 -2.69 10.23
N TYR A 135 6.44 -3.60 9.27
CA TYR A 135 5.10 -3.95 8.79
C TYR A 135 4.25 -4.52 9.94
N GLU A 136 4.79 -5.49 10.67
CA GLU A 136 4.13 -6.15 11.78
C GLU A 136 3.70 -5.14 12.86
N ASP A 137 4.60 -4.21 13.21
CA ASP A 137 4.33 -3.16 14.19
C ASP A 137 3.16 -2.25 13.76
N HIS A 138 3.14 -1.80 12.52
CA HIS A 138 2.04 -0.98 12.00
C HIS A 138 0.71 -1.75 12.02
N LEU A 139 0.70 -3.03 11.67
CA LEU A 139 -0.49 -3.87 11.73
C LEU A 139 -1.00 -4.07 13.16
N LYS A 140 -0.09 -4.29 14.12
CA LYS A 140 -0.42 -4.41 15.55
C LYS A 140 -1.05 -3.14 16.10
N VAL A 141 -0.54 -1.96 15.72
CA VAL A 141 -1.14 -0.67 16.12
C VAL A 141 -2.54 -0.51 15.54
N LEU A 142 -2.74 -0.80 14.25
CA LEU A 142 -4.08 -0.72 13.66
C LEU A 142 -5.06 -1.72 14.28
N TYR A 143 -4.58 -2.92 14.59
CA TYR A 143 -5.37 -3.92 15.30
C TYR A 143 -5.78 -3.45 16.70
N SER A 144 -4.86 -2.83 17.46
CA SER A 144 -5.18 -2.29 18.79
C SER A 144 -6.21 -1.14 18.71
N LEU A 145 -6.26 -0.43 17.58
CA LEU A 145 -7.27 0.59 17.28
C LEU A 145 -8.61 0.03 16.76
N GLY A 146 -8.77 -1.30 16.69
CA GLY A 146 -10.03 -1.96 16.37
C GLY A 146 -10.11 -2.54 14.96
N ALA A 147 -9.11 -2.34 14.10
CA ALA A 147 -9.10 -2.93 12.76
C ALA A 147 -9.02 -4.46 12.85
N ARG A 148 -9.80 -5.16 12.03
CA ARG A 148 -9.83 -6.64 12.02
C ARG A 148 -9.64 -7.26 10.66
N LYS A 149 -9.78 -6.52 9.56
CA LYS A 149 -9.68 -7.08 8.21
C LYS A 149 -8.64 -6.31 7.41
N PHE A 150 -7.60 -7.00 6.97
CA PHE A 150 -6.46 -6.42 6.27
C PHE A 150 -6.37 -6.97 4.84
N ALA A 151 -6.43 -6.10 3.84
CA ALA A 151 -6.21 -6.47 2.45
C ALA A 151 -4.82 -5.98 2.03
N ILE A 152 -3.92 -6.90 1.68
CA ILE A 152 -2.51 -6.59 1.47
C ILE A 152 -2.14 -6.92 0.03
N SER A 153 -1.69 -5.91 -0.69
CA SER A 153 -1.01 -6.07 -1.99
C SER A 153 0.49 -6.15 -1.74
N SER A 154 1.12 -7.25 -2.15
CA SER A 154 2.58 -7.35 -2.10
C SER A 154 3.26 -6.40 -3.10
N ILE A 155 4.58 -6.43 -3.11
CA ILE A 155 5.38 -5.63 -4.05
C ILE A 155 5.26 -6.23 -5.47
N PRO A 156 5.02 -5.42 -6.52
CA PRO A 156 4.99 -5.88 -7.91
C PRO A 156 6.41 -6.18 -8.44
N GLN A 157 6.51 -6.56 -9.72
CA GLN A 157 7.77 -6.82 -10.43
C GLN A 157 8.55 -5.50 -10.67
N LEU A 158 9.11 -4.97 -9.59
CA LEU A 158 9.69 -3.63 -9.53
C LEU A 158 10.89 -3.46 -10.46
N GLY A 159 11.65 -4.53 -10.72
CA GLY A 159 12.77 -4.50 -11.65
C GLY A 159 12.38 -4.31 -13.11
N CYS A 160 11.10 -4.49 -13.47
CA CYS A 160 10.61 -4.35 -14.84
C CYS A 160 9.85 -3.05 -15.10
N ILE A 161 9.78 -2.13 -14.13
CA ILE A 161 9.11 -0.84 -14.35
C ILE A 161 9.87 0.00 -15.42
N PRO A 162 9.18 0.91 -16.14
CA PRO A 162 9.79 1.69 -17.22
C PRO A 162 11.07 2.42 -16.81
N LEU A 163 11.10 3.02 -15.61
CA LEU A 163 12.27 3.73 -15.11
C LEU A 163 13.52 2.83 -15.01
N ILE A 164 13.36 1.61 -14.52
CA ILE A 164 14.48 0.66 -14.36
C ILE A 164 14.93 0.14 -15.73
N ARG A 165 13.99 -0.19 -16.61
CA ARG A 165 14.29 -0.67 -17.96
C ARG A 165 14.99 0.41 -18.79
N ALA A 166 14.55 1.66 -18.70
CA ALA A 166 15.17 2.78 -19.42
C ALA A 166 16.60 3.08 -18.95
N ALA A 167 16.91 2.81 -17.67
CA ALA A 167 18.26 2.94 -17.13
C ALA A 167 19.20 1.80 -17.57
N ASN A 168 18.66 0.70 -18.11
CA ASN A 168 19.44 -0.41 -18.65
C ASN A 168 19.55 -0.29 -20.18
N ALA A 169 20.76 -0.25 -20.72
CA ALA A 169 20.97 -0.08 -22.17
C ALA A 169 20.33 -1.18 -23.03
N ALA A 170 20.18 -2.40 -22.49
CA ALA A 170 19.51 -3.51 -23.16
C ALA A 170 17.98 -3.53 -22.93
N GLY A 171 17.44 -2.57 -22.18
CA GLY A 171 16.02 -2.52 -21.80
C GLY A 171 15.59 -3.66 -20.87
N ALA A 172 16.56 -4.33 -20.24
CA ALA A 172 16.35 -5.49 -19.39
C ALA A 172 15.81 -5.09 -17.99
N CYS A 173 15.15 -6.04 -17.34
CA CYS A 173 14.72 -5.87 -15.95
C CYS A 173 15.90 -5.99 -14.98
N SER A 174 15.76 -5.40 -13.78
CA SER A 174 16.68 -5.65 -12.66
C SER A 174 16.27 -6.93 -11.90
N ASP A 175 17.10 -7.96 -11.98
CA ASP A 175 16.91 -9.20 -11.21
C ASP A 175 17.00 -8.96 -9.71
N GLU A 176 17.85 -8.04 -9.27
CA GLU A 176 18.02 -7.71 -7.86
C GLU A 176 16.72 -7.18 -7.23
N LEU A 177 16.08 -6.21 -7.90
CA LEU A 177 14.79 -5.65 -7.47
C LEU A 177 13.67 -6.70 -7.51
N ASN A 178 13.66 -7.54 -8.55
CA ASN A 178 12.67 -8.61 -8.68
C ASN A 178 12.84 -9.69 -7.60
N ASN A 179 14.09 -10.05 -7.26
CA ASN A 179 14.40 -10.97 -6.18
C ASN A 179 14.02 -10.36 -4.83
N GLY A 180 14.29 -9.08 -4.59
CA GLY A 180 13.86 -8.37 -3.39
C GLY A 180 12.33 -8.41 -3.21
N ALA A 181 11.56 -8.16 -4.28
CA ALA A 181 10.10 -8.24 -4.25
C ALA A 181 9.59 -9.66 -3.91
N GLN A 182 10.22 -10.69 -4.48
CA GLN A 182 9.89 -12.09 -4.18
C GLN A 182 10.27 -12.49 -2.75
N TYR A 183 11.44 -12.06 -2.27
CA TYR A 183 11.88 -12.32 -0.89
C TYR A 183 10.94 -11.67 0.12
N PHE A 184 10.54 -10.42 -0.13
CA PHE A 184 9.53 -9.74 0.67
C PHE A 184 8.20 -10.52 0.69
N TYR A 185 7.71 -11.00 -0.46
CA TYR A 185 6.48 -11.80 -0.53
C TYR A 185 6.59 -13.10 0.27
N SER A 186 7.72 -13.79 0.18
CA SER A 186 7.99 -15.02 0.95
C SER A 186 8.06 -14.76 2.46
N ALA A 187 8.56 -13.60 2.88
CA ALA A 187 8.72 -13.23 4.29
C ALA A 187 7.43 -12.70 4.94
N ILE A 188 6.58 -11.97 4.20
CA ILE A 188 5.35 -11.38 4.77
C ILE A 188 4.29 -12.44 5.09
N GLY A 189 4.22 -13.54 4.33
CA GLY A 189 3.24 -14.61 4.53
C GLY A 189 3.28 -15.23 5.93
N PRO A 190 4.44 -15.75 6.39
CA PRO A 190 4.60 -16.29 7.75
C PRO A 190 4.28 -15.28 8.86
N MET A 191 4.69 -14.01 8.71
CA MET A 191 4.35 -12.95 9.68
C MET A 191 2.83 -12.76 9.79
N LEU A 192 2.13 -12.66 8.66
CA LEU A 192 0.67 -12.51 8.65
C LEU A 192 -0.04 -13.73 9.24
N GLN A 193 0.47 -14.94 8.99
CA GLN A 193 -0.04 -16.16 9.59
C GLN A 193 0.18 -16.17 11.11
N SER A 194 1.34 -15.73 11.58
CA SER A 194 1.63 -15.58 13.01
C SER A 194 0.66 -14.59 13.67
N LEU A 195 0.48 -13.40 13.09
CA LEU A 195 -0.49 -12.42 13.58
C LEU A 195 -1.91 -12.98 13.62
N LYS A 196 -2.36 -13.67 12.56
CA LYS A 196 -3.69 -14.29 12.50
C LYS A 196 -3.92 -15.33 13.61
N SER A 197 -2.89 -16.09 13.97
CA SER A 197 -2.95 -17.09 15.05
C SER A 197 -2.98 -16.44 16.44
N ASN A 198 -2.32 -15.30 16.61
CA ASN A 198 -2.17 -14.63 17.92
C ASN A 198 -3.20 -13.52 18.17
N LEU A 199 -3.80 -12.95 17.12
CA LEU A 199 -4.71 -11.81 17.21
C LEU A 199 -6.14 -12.22 16.88
N ALA A 200 -6.95 -12.36 17.93
CA ALA A 200 -8.34 -12.80 17.82
C ALA A 200 -9.14 -11.96 16.81
N GLN A 201 -9.90 -12.64 15.95
CA GLN A 201 -10.74 -12.02 14.91
C GLN A 201 -9.98 -11.23 13.83
N MET A 202 -8.64 -11.15 13.87
CA MET A 202 -7.87 -10.63 12.73
C MET A 202 -8.13 -11.53 11.52
N ASN A 203 -8.29 -10.96 10.34
CA ASN A 203 -8.34 -11.67 9.07
C ASN A 203 -7.51 -10.89 8.07
N TYR A 204 -6.86 -11.60 7.14
CA TYR A 204 -6.11 -10.96 6.08
C TYR A 204 -6.33 -11.65 4.74
N ALA A 205 -6.10 -10.90 3.67
CA ALA A 205 -5.92 -11.43 2.32
C ALA A 205 -4.61 -10.88 1.77
N LEU A 206 -3.76 -11.75 1.23
CA LEU A 206 -2.48 -11.39 0.63
C LEU A 206 -2.54 -11.64 -0.88
N ALA A 207 -2.44 -10.58 -1.67
CA ALA A 207 -2.34 -10.66 -3.12
C ALA A 207 -0.87 -10.72 -3.56
N ASN A 208 -0.55 -11.66 -4.45
CA ASN A 208 0.77 -11.77 -5.08
C ASN A 208 0.87 -10.80 -6.27
N SER A 209 1.19 -9.55 -5.97
CA SER A 209 1.29 -8.49 -6.98
C SER A 209 2.46 -8.69 -7.93
N TYR A 210 3.51 -9.39 -7.50
CA TYR A 210 4.64 -9.77 -8.37
C TYR A 210 4.13 -10.62 -9.55
N LYS A 211 3.44 -11.72 -9.27
CA LYS A 211 2.86 -12.59 -10.31
C LYS A 211 1.81 -11.86 -11.16
N LEU A 212 0.97 -11.03 -10.55
CA LEU A 212 -0.04 -10.25 -11.28
C LEU A 212 0.61 -9.28 -12.27
N SER A 213 1.68 -8.59 -11.85
CA SER A 213 2.36 -7.60 -12.70
C SER A 213 3.17 -8.22 -13.83
N ALA A 214 3.65 -9.46 -13.68
CA ALA A 214 4.42 -10.16 -14.71
C ALA A 214 3.64 -10.38 -16.02
N VAL A 215 2.30 -10.35 -15.98
CA VAL A 215 1.44 -10.46 -17.17
C VAL A 215 1.66 -9.27 -18.12
N PHE A 216 1.93 -8.08 -17.58
CA PHE A 216 2.18 -6.87 -18.37
C PHE A 216 3.58 -6.83 -18.98
N SER A 217 4.51 -7.60 -18.42
CA SER A 217 5.87 -7.79 -18.95
C SER A 217 5.91 -8.82 -20.10
N ASN A 218 4.81 -9.53 -20.36
CA ASN A 218 4.70 -10.54 -21.42
C ASN A 218 3.93 -10.01 -22.63
N PRO A 219 4.57 -9.77 -23.79
CA PRO A 219 3.90 -9.32 -25.01
C PRO A 219 2.79 -10.26 -25.51
N ALA A 220 2.86 -11.55 -25.16
CA ALA A 220 1.86 -12.56 -25.56
C ALA A 220 0.55 -12.49 -24.75
N SER A 221 0.47 -11.67 -23.70
CA SER A 221 -0.72 -11.56 -22.85
C SER A 221 -1.86 -10.72 -23.46
N GLY A 222 -1.64 -10.10 -24.63
CA GLY A 222 -2.63 -9.27 -25.32
C GLY A 222 -2.97 -7.97 -24.58
N THR A 223 -2.26 -7.66 -23.49
CA THR A 223 -2.35 -6.36 -22.83
C THR A 223 -1.41 -5.39 -23.54
N PRO A 224 -1.89 -4.22 -24.02
CA PRO A 224 -0.98 -3.17 -24.48
C PRO A 224 0.00 -2.89 -23.36
N ILE A 225 1.31 -2.99 -23.64
CA ILE A 225 2.35 -2.58 -22.70
C ILE A 225 2.11 -1.09 -22.47
N GLY A 226 1.40 -0.77 -21.40
CA GLY A 226 1.22 0.61 -21.00
C GLY A 226 2.57 1.07 -20.50
N ASP A 227 3.24 1.94 -21.26
CA ASP A 227 4.41 2.71 -20.82
C ASP A 227 4.10 3.66 -19.64
N ALA A 228 3.02 3.39 -18.89
CA ALA A 228 2.54 4.16 -17.76
C ALA A 228 2.60 3.26 -16.51
N SER A 229 3.44 3.64 -15.56
CA SER A 229 3.43 3.10 -14.21
C SER A 229 2.12 3.46 -13.48
N CYS A 230 1.60 2.54 -12.68
CA CYS A 230 0.63 2.78 -11.61
C CYS A 230 1.33 2.88 -10.25
#